data_AF-A0A7X6WJI9-F1
#
_entry.id   AF-A0A7X6WJI9-F1
#
_cell.length_a   1.000
_cell.length_b   1.000
_cell.length_c   1.000
_cell.angle_alpha   90.00
_cell.angle_beta   90.00
_cell.angle_gamma   90.00
#
_symmetry.space_group_name_H-M   'P 1'
#
loop_
_entity.id
_entity.type
_entity.pdbx_description
1 polymer ?
#
loop_
_entity_poly.entity_id
_entity_poly.type
_entity_poly.pdbx_seq_one_letter_code
_entity_poly.pdbx_strand_id
1 'polypeptide(L)'
;VVLGLADKIIAAIKAGKIRHFFLVGGCDGAKSGRNYYTDFVQQIPQDCVVLTLGCGKYRFNYLDLGEIDGIPRLIDLGQCNNAYSAIRIAGALAEAFECTVNDLPLSLVISWFEQKAVSILLTLLHLGIKNIRLGPSLPAFLTPNVLKVLQENYNLQPITTPAEDLKVILG
;
A
#
# COMPACT_ATOMS: atom_id res chain seq x y z
N VAL A 1 -4.81 11.00 13.95
CA VAL A 1 -3.79 11.72 13.15
C VAL A 1 -4.27 12.00 11.73
N VAL A 2 -4.61 10.98 10.93
CA VAL A 2 -4.94 11.20 9.49
C VAL A 2 -6.17 12.07 9.24
N LEU A 3 -7.23 11.96 10.05
CA LEU A 3 -8.41 12.81 9.88
C LEU A 3 -8.11 14.31 10.08
N GLY A 4 -7.12 14.66 10.92
CA GLY A 4 -6.69 16.05 11.12
C GLY A 4 -5.77 16.58 10.02
N LEU A 5 -5.26 15.72 9.14
CA LEU A 5 -4.42 16.08 8.00
C LEU A 5 -5.16 15.94 6.65
N ALA A 6 -6.42 15.51 6.66
CA ALA A 6 -7.17 15.18 5.44
C ALA A 6 -7.24 16.35 4.45
N ASP A 7 -7.66 17.54 4.91
CA ASP A 7 -7.76 18.73 4.06
C ASP A 7 -6.40 19.15 3.50
N LYS A 8 -5.35 19.05 4.33
CA LYS A 8 -3.97 19.37 3.94
C LYS A 8 -3.45 18.39 2.88
N ILE A 9 -3.75 17.10 3.03
CA ILE A 9 -3.41 16.06 2.05
C ILE A 9 -4.14 16.30 0.73
N ILE A 10 -5.46 16.57 0.77
CA ILE A 10 -6.25 16.85 -0.43
C ILE A 10 -5.69 18.08 -1.16
N ALA A 11 -5.38 19.15 -0.43
CA ALA A 11 -4.79 20.36 -0.99
C ALA A 11 -3.41 20.08 -1.62
N ALA A 12 -2.56 19.29 -0.97
CA ALA A 12 -1.24 18.93 -1.49
C ALA A 12 -1.32 18.07 -2.77
N ILE A 13 -2.30 17.16 -2.85
CA ILE A 13 -2.58 16.38 -4.08
C ILE A 13 -3.04 17.33 -5.20
N LYS A 14 -4.04 18.17 -4.94
CA LYS A 14 -4.58 19.13 -5.93
C LYS A 14 -3.53 20.13 -6.42
N ALA A 15 -2.59 20.50 -5.56
CA ALA A 15 -1.46 21.36 -5.90
C ALA A 15 -0.29 20.63 -6.60
N GLY A 16 -0.40 19.31 -6.82
CA GLY A 16 0.65 18.51 -7.47
C GLY A 16 1.90 18.28 -6.60
N LYS A 17 1.82 18.54 -5.29
CA LYS A 17 2.95 18.40 -4.36
C LYS A 17 3.15 16.96 -3.89
N ILE A 18 2.04 16.23 -3.73
CA ILE A 18 2.07 14.78 -3.53
C ILE A 18 1.58 14.14 -4.81
N ARG A 19 2.48 13.44 -5.50
CA ARG A 19 2.19 12.78 -6.76
C ARG A 19 1.55 11.42 -6.55
N HIS A 20 2.01 10.66 -5.55
CA HIS A 20 1.56 9.27 -5.35
C HIS A 20 1.63 8.82 -3.89
N PHE A 21 0.71 7.93 -3.52
CA PHE A 21 0.70 7.23 -2.24
C PHE A 21 1.05 5.76 -2.42
N PHE A 22 1.84 5.23 -1.50
CA PHE A 22 2.15 3.81 -1.42
C PHE A 22 1.66 3.26 -0.08
N LEU A 23 0.67 2.38 -0.09
CA LEU A 23 0.37 1.57 1.10
C LEU A 23 1.37 0.41 1.14
N VAL A 24 2.40 0.57 1.97
CA VAL A 24 3.41 -0.47 2.22
C VAL A 24 3.23 -0.99 3.63
N GLY A 25 2.99 -2.28 3.82
CA GLY A 25 2.75 -2.82 5.15
C GLY A 25 1.98 -4.13 5.16
N GLY A 26 1.34 -4.44 6.28
CA GLY A 26 0.70 -5.73 6.55
C GLY A 26 1.45 -6.49 7.65
N CYS A 27 1.85 -7.73 7.39
CA CYS A 27 2.48 -8.59 8.39
C CYS A 27 3.94 -8.93 8.07
N ASP A 28 4.81 -8.73 9.06
CA ASP A 28 6.21 -9.12 9.01
C ASP A 28 6.43 -10.58 9.48
N GLY A 29 7.59 -11.14 9.17
CA GLY A 29 8.02 -12.48 9.60
C GLY A 29 9.49 -12.76 9.28
N ALA A 30 9.97 -13.96 9.62
CA ALA A 30 11.39 -14.32 9.51
C ALA A 30 11.87 -14.71 8.10
N LYS A 31 10.95 -14.90 7.14
CA LYS A 31 11.29 -15.34 5.78
C LYS A 31 12.22 -14.34 5.09
N SER A 32 13.28 -14.84 4.44
CA SER A 32 14.19 -14.04 3.61
C SER A 32 13.45 -13.38 2.43
N GLY A 33 14.02 -12.30 1.90
CA GLY A 33 13.42 -11.50 0.83
C GLY A 33 12.56 -10.33 1.30
N ARG A 34 12.31 -10.19 2.62
CA ARG A 34 11.55 -9.05 3.18
C ARG A 34 12.33 -7.73 3.22
N ASN A 35 13.64 -7.76 2.98
CA ASN A 35 14.44 -6.53 2.77
C ASN A 35 13.92 -5.74 1.58
N TYR A 36 13.24 -6.40 0.62
CA TYR A 36 12.47 -5.75 -0.43
C TYR A 36 11.66 -4.55 0.08
N TYR A 37 10.97 -4.66 1.22
CA TYR A 37 10.12 -3.58 1.72
C TYR A 37 10.91 -2.38 2.22
N THR A 38 12.08 -2.61 2.82
CA THR A 38 13.00 -1.55 3.22
C THR A 38 13.55 -0.85 1.97
N ASP A 39 14.07 -1.64 1.02
CA ASP A 39 14.68 -1.15 -0.21
C ASP A 39 13.66 -0.40 -1.09
N PHE A 40 12.42 -0.91 -1.15
CA PHE A 40 11.30 -0.28 -1.85
C PHE A 40 10.97 1.08 -1.25
N VAL A 41 10.81 1.17 0.08
CA VAL A 41 10.50 2.43 0.74
C VAL A 41 11.61 3.47 0.58
N GLN A 42 12.89 3.05 0.63
CA GLN A 42 14.02 3.95 0.40
C GLN A 42 14.07 4.51 -1.02
N GLN A 43 13.58 3.75 -2.01
CA GLN A 43 13.58 4.14 -3.42
C GLN A 43 12.34 4.94 -3.81
N ILE A 44 11.32 5.07 -2.94
CA ILE A 44 10.13 5.88 -3.22
C ILE A 44 10.54 7.35 -3.40
N PRO A 45 10.16 8.00 -4.51
CA PRO A 45 10.46 9.41 -4.79
C PRO A 45 10.00 10.37 -3.69
N GLN A 46 10.72 11.48 -3.54
CA GLN A 46 10.50 12.47 -2.46
C GLN A 46 9.16 13.20 -2.54
N ASP A 47 8.51 13.18 -3.70
CA ASP A 47 7.17 13.72 -3.94
C ASP A 47 6.03 12.71 -3.67
N CYS A 48 6.36 11.57 -3.06
CA CYS A 48 5.42 10.51 -2.73
C CYS A 48 5.34 10.27 -1.21
N VAL A 49 4.21 9.72 -0.75
CA VAL A 49 3.95 9.41 0.66
C VAL A 49 3.74 7.92 0.87
N VAL A 50 4.31 7.38 1.94
CA VAL A 50 4.16 6.00 2.41
C VAL A 50 3.09 5.96 3.50
N LEU A 51 2.03 5.22 3.24
CA LEU A 51 1.05 4.81 4.24
C LEU A 51 1.46 3.42 4.75
N THR A 52 1.36 3.19 6.06
CA THR A 52 1.64 1.86 6.62
C THR A 52 0.65 1.44 7.68
N LEU A 53 0.54 0.13 7.91
CA LEU A 53 -0.24 -0.49 8.96
C LEU A 53 0.30 -1.89 9.25
N GLY A 54 0.02 -2.39 10.46
CA GLY A 54 0.46 -3.72 10.89
C GLY A 54 1.97 -3.83 11.11
N CYS A 55 2.44 -4.99 11.55
CA CYS A 55 3.85 -5.17 11.93
C CYS A 55 4.83 -5.10 10.74
N GLY A 56 4.36 -5.17 9.48
CA GLY A 56 5.19 -4.92 8.30
C GLY A 56 5.94 -3.58 8.35
N LYS A 57 5.40 -2.58 9.06
CA LYS A 57 6.03 -1.26 9.25
C LYS A 57 7.43 -1.31 9.85
N TYR A 58 7.74 -2.32 10.68
CA TYR A 58 9.03 -2.41 11.37
C TYR A 58 10.21 -2.63 10.43
N ARG A 59 9.95 -2.92 9.15
CA ARG A 59 10.98 -2.97 8.11
C ARG A 59 11.54 -1.60 7.73
N PHE A 60 10.80 -0.52 7.95
CA PHE A 60 11.17 0.81 7.46
C PHE A 60 10.74 1.97 8.34
N ASN A 61 10.01 1.76 9.44
CA ASN A 61 9.51 2.85 10.29
C ASN A 61 10.59 3.61 11.07
N TYR A 62 11.82 3.09 11.09
CA TYR A 62 12.99 3.76 11.65
C TYR A 62 13.70 4.67 10.63
N LEU A 63 13.29 4.65 9.36
CA LEU A 63 13.86 5.51 8.33
C LEU A 63 13.32 6.93 8.48
N ASP A 64 14.22 7.92 8.37
CA ASP A 64 13.82 9.31 8.19
C ASP A 64 13.50 9.55 6.72
N LEU A 65 12.21 9.63 6.40
CA LEU A 65 11.71 9.91 5.06
C LEU A 65 11.43 11.41 4.84
N GLY A 66 11.57 12.25 5.87
CA GLY A 66 11.21 13.67 5.83
C GLY A 66 9.71 13.95 5.69
N GLU A 67 9.40 15.14 5.18
CA GLU A 67 8.05 15.67 5.05
C GLU A 67 7.85 16.44 3.74
N ILE A 68 6.59 16.55 3.30
CA ILE A 68 6.17 17.38 2.17
C ILE A 68 5.25 18.46 2.73
N ASP A 69 5.70 19.71 2.75
CA ASP A 69 4.96 20.85 3.33
C ASP A 69 4.45 20.59 4.77
N GLY A 70 5.26 19.95 5.62
CA GLY A 70 4.84 19.58 6.97
C GLY A 70 3.84 18.43 7.03
N ILE A 71 3.72 17.62 5.97
CA ILE A 71 3.04 16.32 5.98
C ILE A 71 4.13 15.24 6.05
N PRO A 72 4.20 14.42 7.12
CA PRO A 72 5.17 13.34 7.20
C PRO A 72 5.07 12.41 5.99
N ARG A 73 6.21 12.07 5.38
CA ARG A 73 6.24 11.11 4.25
C ARG A 73 5.97 9.68 4.68
N LEU A 74 6.08 9.36 5.98
CA LEU A 74 5.62 8.10 6.55
C LEU A 74 4.41 8.37 7.46
N ILE A 75 3.26 7.82 7.10
CA ILE A 75 2.02 7.93 7.89
C ILE A 75 1.61 6.54 8.36
N ASP A 76 1.73 6.32 9.67
CA ASP A 76 1.29 5.08 10.32
C ASP A 76 -0.20 5.13 10.69
N LEU A 77 -0.97 4.20 10.11
CA LEU A 77 -2.41 4.05 10.32
C LEU A 77 -2.75 3.10 11.48
N GLY A 78 -1.75 2.44 12.08
CA GLY A 78 -1.91 1.60 13.26
C GLY A 78 -1.69 0.11 13.00
N GLN A 79 -2.54 -0.73 13.60
CA GLN A 79 -2.45 -2.18 13.52
C GLN A 79 -3.03 -2.72 12.20
N CYS A 80 -2.90 -4.02 11.96
CA CYS A 80 -3.43 -4.66 10.74
C CYS A 80 -4.95 -4.44 10.56
N ASN A 81 -5.72 -4.43 11.66
CA ASN A 81 -7.16 -4.14 11.66
C ASN A 81 -7.51 -2.70 11.30
N ASN A 82 -6.56 -1.75 11.37
CA ASN A 82 -6.78 -0.40 10.86
C ASN A 82 -6.83 -0.33 9.33
N ALA A 83 -6.68 -1.46 8.62
CA ALA A 83 -7.05 -1.59 7.21
C ALA A 83 -8.49 -1.11 6.95
N TYR A 84 -9.41 -1.32 7.89
CA TYR A 84 -10.76 -0.75 7.81
C TYR A 84 -10.73 0.79 7.69
N SER A 85 -10.00 1.46 8.59
CA SER A 85 -9.85 2.91 8.56
C SER A 85 -9.19 3.39 7.27
N ALA A 86 -8.17 2.68 6.78
CA ALA A 86 -7.49 2.98 5.53
C ALA A 86 -8.45 2.90 4.32
N ILE A 87 -9.29 1.86 4.26
CA ILE A 87 -10.32 1.69 3.23
C ILE A 87 -11.34 2.84 3.28
N ARG A 88 -11.79 3.24 4.49
CA ARG A 88 -12.73 4.36 4.65
C ARG A 88 -12.12 5.68 4.17
N ILE A 89 -10.85 5.92 4.48
CA ILE A 89 -10.12 7.12 4.02
C ILE A 89 -9.97 7.12 2.50
N ALA A 90 -9.56 6.00 1.91
CA ALA A 90 -9.45 5.87 0.46
C ALA A 90 -10.81 6.09 -0.24
N GLY A 91 -11.90 5.54 0.31
CA GLY A 91 -13.25 5.77 -0.20
C GLY A 91 -13.67 7.24 -0.15
N ALA A 92 -13.42 7.92 0.97
CA ALA A 92 -13.72 9.35 1.10
C ALA A 92 -12.88 10.22 0.15
N LEU A 93 -11.61 9.87 -0.07
CA LEU A 93 -10.77 10.56 -1.07
C LEU A 93 -11.31 10.33 -2.47
N ALA A 94 -11.64 9.10 -2.83
CA ALA A 94 -12.22 8.77 -4.14
C ALA A 94 -13.51 9.57 -4.40
N GLU A 95 -14.39 9.68 -3.40
CA GLU A 95 -15.59 10.52 -3.45
C GLU A 95 -15.25 12.00 -3.67
N ALA A 96 -14.29 12.55 -2.92
CA ALA A 96 -13.86 13.95 -3.05
C ALA A 96 -13.18 14.28 -4.39
N PHE A 97 -12.67 13.27 -5.10
CA PHE A 97 -12.08 13.39 -6.44
C PHE A 97 -13.02 12.89 -7.55
N GLU A 98 -14.26 12.51 -7.22
CA GLU A 98 -15.26 12.00 -8.17
C GLU A 98 -14.73 10.82 -9.01
N CYS A 99 -13.97 9.93 -8.40
CA CYS A 99 -13.36 8.76 -9.03
C CYS A 99 -13.56 7.48 -8.21
N THR A 100 -13.06 6.35 -8.69
CA THR A 100 -13.02 5.11 -7.90
C THR A 100 -11.73 5.02 -7.10
N VAL A 101 -11.69 4.15 -6.07
CA VAL A 101 -10.46 3.91 -5.31
C VAL A 101 -9.32 3.41 -6.19
N ASN A 102 -9.61 2.71 -7.29
CA ASN A 102 -8.60 2.23 -8.22
C ASN A 102 -8.01 3.36 -9.10
N ASP A 103 -8.68 4.51 -9.20
CA ASP A 103 -8.24 5.67 -9.97
C ASP A 103 -7.43 6.66 -9.10
N LEU A 104 -7.43 6.48 -7.78
CA LEU A 104 -6.60 7.27 -6.90
C LEU A 104 -5.11 7.04 -7.20
N PRO A 105 -4.24 8.04 -6.98
CA PRO A 105 -2.80 7.87 -7.05
C PRO A 105 -2.31 7.09 -5.82
N LEU A 106 -2.73 5.83 -5.69
CA LEU A 106 -2.51 4.94 -4.57
C LEU A 106 -2.12 3.55 -5.08
N SER A 107 -1.00 3.02 -4.59
CA SER A 107 -0.57 1.65 -4.90
C SER A 107 -0.38 0.82 -3.64
N LEU A 108 -0.78 -0.46 -3.72
CA LEU A 108 -0.79 -1.37 -2.58
C LEU A 108 0.34 -2.38 -2.72
N VAL A 109 1.31 -2.32 -1.80
CA VAL A 109 2.48 -3.20 -1.72
C VAL A 109 2.43 -3.93 -0.37
N ILE A 110 1.72 -5.06 -0.37
CA ILE A 110 1.29 -5.75 0.84
C ILE A 110 2.24 -6.90 1.18
N SER A 111 2.75 -6.85 2.41
CA SER A 111 3.40 -7.96 3.09
C SER A 111 2.38 -8.80 3.85
N TRP A 112 2.47 -10.13 3.75
CA TRP A 112 1.60 -11.03 4.52
C TRP A 112 2.43 -12.09 5.25
N PHE A 113 1.83 -12.71 6.28
CA PHE A 113 2.45 -13.79 7.05
C PHE A 113 1.40 -14.78 7.57
N GLU A 114 0.34 -14.27 8.21
CA GLU A 114 -0.69 -15.08 8.87
C GLU A 114 -2.10 -14.78 8.33
N GLN A 115 -3.13 -15.35 8.96
CA GLN A 115 -4.48 -15.44 8.42
C GLN A 115 -5.26 -14.12 8.49
N LYS A 116 -4.95 -13.20 9.42
CA LYS A 116 -5.58 -11.87 9.39
C LYS A 116 -5.20 -11.10 8.14
N ALA A 117 -3.94 -11.20 7.68
CA ALA A 117 -3.55 -10.63 6.39
C ALA A 117 -4.32 -11.22 5.21
N VAL A 118 -4.65 -12.52 5.25
CA VAL A 118 -5.50 -13.18 4.24
C VAL A 118 -6.92 -12.61 4.27
N SER A 119 -7.51 -12.45 5.45
CA SER A 119 -8.84 -11.85 5.59
C SER A 119 -8.87 -10.42 5.02
N ILE A 120 -7.84 -9.61 5.30
CA ILE A 120 -7.73 -8.25 4.77
C ILE A 120 -7.61 -8.26 3.24
N LEU A 121 -6.79 -9.16 2.67
CA LEU A 121 -6.69 -9.32 1.22
C LEU A 121 -8.05 -9.65 0.61
N LEU A 122 -8.78 -10.63 1.17
CA LEU A 122 -10.11 -11.00 0.69
C LEU A 122 -11.11 -9.83 0.78
N THR A 123 -11.03 -9.00 1.83
CA THR A 123 -11.85 -7.78 1.93
C THR A 123 -11.52 -6.79 0.82
N LEU A 124 -10.24 -6.55 0.52
CA LEU A 124 -9.84 -5.66 -0.58
C LEU A 124 -10.35 -6.18 -1.94
N LEU A 125 -10.23 -7.48 -2.18
CA LEU A 125 -10.75 -8.11 -3.40
C LEU A 125 -12.29 -8.04 -3.46
N HIS A 126 -12.99 -8.25 -2.35
CA HIS A 126 -14.45 -8.10 -2.30
C HIS A 126 -14.90 -6.67 -2.65
N LEU A 127 -14.14 -5.67 -2.20
CA LEU A 127 -14.38 -4.26 -2.52
C LEU A 127 -13.96 -3.86 -3.94
N GLY A 128 -13.46 -4.81 -4.74
CA GLY A 128 -13.05 -4.56 -6.12
C GLY A 128 -11.71 -3.83 -6.26
N ILE A 129 -10.88 -3.81 -5.21
CA ILE A 129 -9.54 -3.22 -5.27
C ILE A 129 -8.63 -4.10 -6.14
N LYS A 130 -7.92 -3.46 -7.05
CA LYS A 130 -7.05 -4.11 -8.04
C LYS A 130 -5.59 -3.71 -7.87
N ASN A 131 -4.71 -4.34 -8.63
CA ASN A 131 -3.29 -3.99 -8.76
C ASN A 131 -2.50 -4.12 -7.44
N ILE A 132 -2.89 -5.07 -6.59
CA ILE A 132 -2.20 -5.36 -5.33
C ILE A 132 -0.93 -6.15 -5.64
N ARG A 133 0.22 -5.68 -5.13
CA ARG A 133 1.46 -6.47 -5.06
C ARG A 133 1.54 -7.20 -3.73
N LEU A 134 1.72 -8.52 -3.77
CA LEU A 134 1.70 -9.39 -2.59
C LEU A 134 3.02 -10.14 -2.42
N GLY A 135 3.59 -10.11 -1.22
CA GLY A 135 4.88 -10.73 -0.94
C GLY A 135 5.13 -11.09 0.54
N PRO A 136 6.31 -11.67 0.86
CA PRO A 136 7.45 -11.88 -0.04
C PRO A 136 7.31 -13.08 -0.99
N SER A 137 6.33 -13.95 -0.76
CA SER A 137 5.93 -15.02 -1.68
C SER A 137 4.42 -15.12 -1.70
N LEU A 138 3.83 -15.64 -2.77
CA LEU A 138 2.39 -15.92 -2.77
C LEU A 138 2.04 -17.01 -1.74
N PRO A 139 0.83 -16.98 -1.16
CA PRO A 139 0.35 -18.06 -0.30
C PRO A 139 0.34 -19.41 -1.01
N ALA A 140 0.89 -20.43 -0.35
CA ALA A 140 0.99 -21.78 -0.89
C ALA A 140 -0.38 -22.43 -1.17
N PHE A 141 -1.45 -21.94 -0.54
CA PHE A 141 -2.81 -22.40 -0.78
C PHE A 141 -3.44 -21.82 -2.07
N LEU A 142 -2.78 -20.88 -2.75
CA LEU A 142 -3.21 -20.41 -4.07
C LEU A 142 -2.70 -21.37 -5.14
N THR A 143 -3.57 -22.26 -5.61
CA THR A 143 -3.27 -23.12 -6.76
C THR A 143 -3.12 -22.27 -8.04
N PRO A 144 -2.43 -22.77 -9.08
CA PRO A 144 -2.26 -22.02 -10.33
C PRO A 144 -3.58 -21.53 -10.94
N ASN A 145 -4.64 -22.35 -10.88
CA ASN A 145 -5.96 -21.97 -11.41
C ASN A 145 -6.60 -20.85 -10.57
N VAL A 146 -6.50 -20.92 -9.24
CA VAL A 146 -7.03 -19.87 -8.36
C VAL A 146 -6.25 -18.58 -8.55
N LEU A 147 -4.92 -18.65 -8.62
CA LEU A 147 -4.07 -17.48 -8.87
C LEU A 147 -4.42 -16.81 -10.20
N LYS A 148 -4.62 -17.59 -11.26
CA LYS A 148 -5.02 -17.07 -12.57
C LYS A 148 -6.34 -16.30 -12.50
N VAL A 149 -7.35 -16.84 -11.81
CA VAL A 149 -8.63 -16.12 -11.60
C VAL A 149 -8.42 -14.81 -10.85
N LEU A 150 -7.55 -14.78 -9.82
CA LEU A 150 -7.25 -13.56 -9.08
C LEU A 150 -6.50 -12.53 -9.94
N GLN A 151 -5.61 -12.99 -10.82
CA GLN A 151 -4.90 -12.15 -11.77
C GLN A 151 -5.83 -11.56 -12.83
N GLU A 152 -6.70 -12.37 -13.43
CA GLU A 152 -7.63 -11.91 -14.48
C GLU A 152 -8.66 -10.90 -13.94
N ASN A 153 -9.17 -11.12 -12.73
CA ASN A 153 -10.23 -10.27 -12.18
C ASN A 153 -9.70 -9.03 -11.43
N TYR A 154 -8.56 -9.16 -10.73
CA TYR A 154 -8.04 -8.15 -9.81
C TYR A 154 -6.62 -7.68 -10.11
N ASN A 155 -5.95 -8.28 -11.09
CA ASN A 155 -4.54 -8.01 -11.38
C ASN A 155 -3.64 -8.14 -10.13
N LEU A 156 -3.86 -9.20 -9.35
CA LEU A 156 -3.02 -9.54 -8.19
C LEU A 156 -1.63 -9.97 -8.65
N GLN A 157 -0.58 -9.28 -8.20
CA GLN A 157 0.79 -9.52 -8.66
C GLN A 157 1.68 -10.00 -7.50
N PRO A 158 2.57 -10.98 -7.71
CA PRO A 158 3.70 -11.16 -6.80
C PRO A 158 4.62 -9.93 -6.87
N ILE A 159 5.32 -9.62 -5.79
CA ILE A 159 6.43 -8.65 -5.83
C ILE A 159 7.58 -9.17 -6.72
N THR A 160 8.34 -8.24 -7.30
CA THR A 160 9.55 -8.52 -8.10
C THR A 160 10.78 -7.94 -7.40
N THR A 161 11.55 -7.07 -8.06
CA THR A 161 12.55 -6.22 -7.40
C THR A 161 11.96 -4.84 -7.10
N PRO A 162 12.48 -4.12 -6.09
CA PRO A 162 11.97 -2.80 -5.74
C PRO A 162 11.97 -1.81 -6.92
N ALA A 163 13.06 -1.81 -7.71
CA ALA A 163 13.22 -0.92 -8.85
C ALA A 163 12.24 -1.24 -9.98
N GLU A 164 12.03 -2.51 -10.30
CA GLU A 164 11.07 -2.93 -11.33
C GLU A 164 9.64 -2.60 -10.91
N ASP A 165 9.27 -2.90 -9.66
CA ASP A 165 7.93 -2.61 -9.17
C ASP A 165 7.65 -1.11 -9.13
N LEU A 166 8.59 -0.27 -8.69
CA LEU A 166 8.45 1.18 -8.72
C LEU A 166 8.29 1.71 -10.15
N LYS A 167 9.10 1.21 -11.09
CA LYS A 167 9.00 1.59 -12.51
C LYS A 167 7.61 1.26 -13.06
N VAL A 168 7.10 0.05 -12.82
CA VAL A 168 5.77 -0.34 -13.29
C VAL A 168 4.65 0.47 -12.61
N ILE A 169 4.79 0.81 -11.32
CA ILE A 169 3.78 1.60 -10.60
C ILE A 169 3.73 3.04 -11.11
N LEU A 170 4.88 3.66 -11.38
CA LEU A 170 4.97 5.10 -11.66
C LEU A 170 5.01 5.45 -13.15
N GLY A 171 5.24 4.47 -14.04
CA GLY A 171 5.35 4.67 -15.49
C GLY A 171 6.79 4.91 -15.95
#